data_AF-A0AAV0DN13-F1
#
_entry.id   AF-A0AAV0DN13-F1
#
_cell.length_a   1.000
_cell.length_b   1.000
_cell.length_c   1.000
_cell.angle_alpha   90.00
_cell.angle_beta   90.00
_cell.angle_gamma   90.00
#
_symmetry.space_group_name_H-M   'P 1'
#
loop_
_entity.id
_entity.type
_entity.pdbx_description
1 polymer ?
#
loop_
_entity_poly.entity_id
_entity_poly.type
_entity_poly.pdbx_seq_one_letter_code
_entity_poly.pdbx_strand_id
1 'polypeptide(L)'
;MREVIEAVERALPQQKGLIPCKSLFEMLRTAISFNANQECRDGLELRIGKQLDQSTVKELLLIPHVPEEKYDTECLKRMLKIYYDNYTSSEFSGFIKVANLMEEFLCEVASDIDLKVDTFASLADLSASVSSEAKRSSDGIYRAIDIYLEKHIYLTEKEREKLCDVLDCSRMSVEACQHAAQNNRLPTRLLVQILFAGHMSLKDTMRKEMIHSCGALMAEKKDEGGVELSASEDDDHEVKAEIEKIGNKVLELEKECNNVRMQIQKGRERNEKKKMSVWKEMKRKFGCMTTMHDCSNSHVQKKKRCIQDSM
;
A
#
# COMPACT_ATOMS: atom_id res chain seq x y z
N MET A 1 20.99 26.70 23.59
CA MET A 1 19.76 26.22 22.91
C MET A 1 19.88 24.75 22.48
N ARG A 2 20.92 24.35 21.75
CA ARG A 2 21.18 22.93 21.41
C ARG A 2 21.12 21.96 22.60
N GLU A 3 21.90 22.22 23.65
CA GLU A 3 21.97 21.37 24.86
C GLU A 3 20.62 21.23 25.57
N VAL A 4 19.79 22.29 25.51
CA VAL A 4 18.44 22.29 26.09
C VAL A 4 17.52 21.36 25.32
N ILE A 5 17.55 21.40 23.98
CA ILE A 5 16.74 20.51 23.14
C ILE A 5 17.13 19.05 23.38
N GLU A 6 18.42 18.77 23.47
CA GLU A 6 18.95 17.43 23.73
C GLU A 6 18.60 16.94 25.15
N ALA A 7 18.62 17.82 26.15
CA ALA A 7 18.20 17.48 27.50
C ALA A 7 16.68 17.22 27.58
N VAL A 8 15.88 18.02 26.88
CA VAL A 8 14.43 17.84 26.80
C VAL A 8 14.12 16.52 26.11
N GLU A 9 14.75 16.21 24.97
CA GLU A 9 14.56 14.93 24.25
C GLU A 9 14.82 13.73 25.17
N ARG A 10 15.91 13.75 25.93
CA ARG A 10 16.25 12.68 26.89
C ARG A 10 15.23 12.53 28.02
N ALA A 11 14.52 13.60 28.37
CA ALA A 11 13.47 13.58 29.39
C ALA A 11 12.09 13.18 28.84
N LEU A 12 11.90 13.17 27.52
CA LEU A 12 10.61 12.83 26.91
C LEU A 12 10.30 11.34 27.06
N PRO A 13 9.06 10.98 27.43
CA PRO A 13 8.65 9.58 27.45
C PRO A 13 8.71 8.97 26.04
N GLN A 14 8.92 7.65 25.98
CA GLN A 14 8.93 6.89 24.73
C GLN A 14 7.55 6.32 24.35
N GLN A 15 6.54 6.52 25.19
CA GLN A 15 5.18 6.00 24.98
C GLN A 15 4.45 6.79 23.89
N LYS A 16 3.73 6.08 23.03
CA LYS A 16 2.91 6.63 21.95
C LYS A 16 1.79 7.52 22.52
N GLY A 17 1.54 8.68 21.90
CA GLY A 17 0.35 9.51 22.18
C GLY A 17 0.43 10.42 23.41
N LEU A 18 1.54 10.45 24.15
CA LEU A 18 1.71 11.38 25.28
C LEU A 18 2.07 12.80 24.84
N ILE A 19 2.69 12.93 23.67
CA ILE A 19 3.15 14.21 23.12
C ILE A 19 2.45 14.40 21.76
N PRO A 20 1.79 15.55 21.53
CA PRO A 20 1.18 15.85 20.25
C PRO A 20 2.19 15.77 19.08
N CYS A 21 1.78 15.20 17.95
CA CYS A 21 2.62 15.08 16.74
C CYS A 21 3.22 16.41 16.34
N LYS A 22 2.39 17.47 16.26
CA LYS A 22 2.83 18.84 16.00
C LYS A 22 4.04 19.27 16.83
N SER A 23 4.01 19.05 18.14
CA SER A 23 5.09 19.45 19.05
C SER A 23 6.38 18.67 18.77
N LEU A 24 6.30 17.39 18.41
CA LEU A 24 7.47 16.61 18.01
C LEU A 24 8.08 17.10 16.70
N PHE A 25 7.26 17.43 15.69
CA PHE A 25 7.74 18.00 14.43
C PHE A 25 8.39 19.37 14.64
N GLU A 26 7.80 20.24 15.46
CA GLU A 26 8.38 21.53 15.83
C GLU A 26 9.71 21.37 16.58
N MET A 27 9.80 20.40 17.50
CA MET A 27 11.05 20.06 18.18
C MET A 27 12.11 19.53 17.23
N LEU A 28 11.76 18.64 16.29
CA LEU A 28 12.69 18.10 15.31
C LEU A 28 13.22 19.19 14.37
N ARG A 29 12.34 20.07 13.89
CA ARG A 29 12.72 21.25 13.10
C ARG A 29 13.70 22.13 13.87
N THR A 30 13.41 22.39 15.15
CA THR A 30 14.28 23.21 16.01
C THR A 30 15.61 22.52 16.28
N ALA A 31 15.61 21.21 16.53
CA ALA A 31 16.81 20.39 16.72
C ALA A 31 17.74 20.46 15.50
N ILE A 32 17.18 20.42 14.29
CA ILE A 32 17.98 20.51 13.05
C ILE A 32 18.48 21.93 12.82
N SER A 33 17.65 22.97 13.00
CA SER A 33 18.08 24.38 12.89
C SER A 33 19.23 24.73 13.85
N PHE A 34 19.25 24.15 15.05
CA PHE A 34 20.32 24.36 16.04
C PHE A 34 21.44 23.31 15.96
N ASN A 35 21.45 22.49 14.93
CA ASN A 35 22.43 21.43 14.69
C ASN A 35 22.66 20.51 15.90
N ALA A 36 21.58 20.06 16.53
CA ALA A 36 21.60 19.11 17.65
C ALA A 36 22.18 17.74 17.25
N ASN A 37 22.61 16.97 18.25
CA ASN A 37 23.22 15.64 18.09
C ASN A 37 22.33 14.71 17.27
N GLN A 38 22.96 13.78 16.52
CA GLN A 38 22.24 12.77 15.75
C GLN A 38 21.31 11.93 16.64
N GLU A 39 21.77 11.53 17.83
CA GLU A 39 20.95 10.77 18.79
C GLU A 39 19.64 11.49 19.17
N CYS A 40 19.69 12.82 19.30
CA CYS A 40 18.50 13.62 19.61
C CYS A 40 17.53 13.64 18.42
N ARG A 41 18.04 13.72 17.18
CA ARG A 41 17.20 13.67 15.98
C ARG A 41 16.58 12.30 15.82
N ASP A 42 17.38 11.24 15.96
CA ASP A 42 16.94 9.85 15.88
C ASP A 42 15.88 9.54 16.94
N GLY A 43 16.04 10.06 18.16
CA GLY A 43 15.05 9.93 19.24
C GLY A 43 13.72 10.62 18.92
N LEU A 44 13.75 11.79 18.27
CA LEU A 44 12.56 12.50 17.82
C LEU A 44 11.90 11.80 16.62
N GLU A 45 12.68 11.36 15.63
CA GLU A 45 12.20 10.56 14.50
C GLU A 45 11.56 9.26 14.96
N LEU A 46 12.15 8.58 15.95
CA LEU A 46 11.60 7.37 16.56
C LEU A 46 10.21 7.60 17.16
N ARG A 47 10.02 8.72 17.86
CA ARG A 47 8.73 9.06 18.48
C ARG A 47 7.70 9.45 17.43
N ILE A 48 8.07 10.26 16.45
CA ILE A 48 7.21 10.66 15.33
C ILE A 48 6.79 9.42 14.52
N GLY A 49 7.75 8.57 14.15
CA GLY A 49 7.51 7.35 13.40
C GLY A 49 6.53 6.40 14.09
N LYS A 50 6.48 6.34 15.42
CA LYS A 50 5.50 5.49 16.15
C LYS A 50 4.05 5.99 16.07
N GLN A 51 3.84 7.27 15.79
CA GLN A 51 2.51 7.91 15.76
C GLN A 51 2.22 8.66 14.46
N LEU A 52 2.85 8.22 13.36
CA LEU A 52 2.67 8.82 12.05
C LEU A 52 1.20 8.77 11.59
N ASP A 53 0.43 7.78 12.06
CA ASP A 53 -1.02 7.64 11.82
C ASP A 53 -1.88 8.75 12.43
N GLN A 54 -1.31 9.54 13.34
CA GLN A 54 -1.96 10.69 14.00
C GLN A 54 -1.45 12.03 13.47
N SER A 55 -0.55 12.01 12.48
CA SER A 55 0.06 13.22 11.94
C SER A 55 -0.79 13.82 10.82
N THR A 56 -0.59 15.12 10.56
CA THR A 56 -1.27 15.82 9.46
C THR A 56 -0.28 16.23 8.36
N VAL A 57 -0.77 16.44 7.14
CA VAL A 57 0.07 16.88 6.01
C VAL A 57 0.84 18.15 6.36
N LYS A 58 0.19 19.10 7.05
CA LYS A 58 0.83 20.34 7.51
C LYS A 58 2.02 20.09 8.41
N GLU A 59 1.99 19.06 9.25
CA GLU A 59 3.10 18.68 10.12
C GLU A 59 4.23 18.03 9.33
N LEU A 60 3.92 17.21 8.31
CA LEU A 60 4.92 16.65 7.40
C LEU A 60 5.60 17.75 6.56
N LEU A 61 4.89 18.81 6.19
CA LEU A 61 5.50 19.98 5.55
C LEU A 61 6.43 20.76 6.49
N LEU A 62 6.38 20.53 7.81
CA LEU A 62 7.36 21.06 8.76
C LEU A 62 8.64 20.23 8.81
N ILE A 63 8.71 19.10 8.08
CA ILE A 63 9.91 18.26 8.03
C ILE A 63 11.09 19.16 7.62
N PRO A 64 12.18 19.11 8.40
CA PRO A 64 13.25 20.09 8.30
C PRO A 64 13.90 20.16 6.92
N HIS A 65 14.14 21.40 6.50
CA HIS A 65 14.93 21.78 5.34
C HIS A 65 16.42 21.73 5.72
N VAL A 66 17.22 20.88 5.05
CA VAL A 66 18.65 21.15 4.92
C VAL A 66 18.80 22.32 3.95
N PRO A 67 19.75 23.27 4.13
CA PRO A 67 19.80 24.54 3.38
C PRO A 67 19.73 24.43 1.84
N GLU A 68 19.97 23.24 1.29
CA GLU A 68 20.03 22.95 -0.14
C GLU A 68 18.80 22.15 -0.67
N GLU A 69 17.99 21.54 0.20
CA GLU A 69 16.84 20.69 -0.20
C GLU A 69 15.61 20.91 0.68
N LYS A 70 14.53 21.43 0.08
CA LYS A 70 13.28 21.86 0.75
C LYS A 70 12.61 20.77 1.58
N TYR A 71 12.77 19.51 1.18
CA TYR A 71 12.17 18.35 1.84
C TYR A 71 13.24 17.28 2.06
N ASP A 72 13.45 16.88 3.32
CA ASP A 72 14.33 15.77 3.68
C ASP A 72 13.61 14.43 3.46
N THR A 73 13.81 13.84 2.28
CA THR A 73 13.22 12.55 1.91
C THR A 73 13.75 11.39 2.74
N GLU A 74 15.00 11.47 3.22
CA GLU A 74 15.62 10.43 4.03
C GLU A 74 15.07 10.44 5.46
N CYS A 75 14.81 11.63 6.03
CA CYS A 75 14.10 11.76 7.31
C CYS A 75 12.70 11.14 7.24
N LEU A 76 11.92 11.47 6.20
CA LEU A 76 10.59 10.89 5.99
C LEU A 76 10.65 9.37 5.82
N LYS A 77 11.62 8.86 5.05
CA LYS A 77 11.86 7.43 4.88
C LYS A 77 12.22 6.73 6.18
N ARG A 78 13.06 7.34 7.04
CA ARG A 78 13.38 6.81 8.38
C ARG A 78 12.13 6.75 9.27
N MET A 79 11.33 7.81 9.30
CA MET A 79 10.07 7.84 10.05
C MET A 79 9.08 6.78 9.58
N LEU A 80 8.90 6.65 8.27
CA LEU A 80 8.06 5.60 7.67
C LEU A 80 8.57 4.23 8.10
N LYS A 81 9.88 3.95 7.93
CA LYS A 81 10.50 2.69 8.34
C LYS A 81 10.24 2.37 9.82
N ILE A 82 10.37 3.35 10.70
CA ILE A 82 10.04 3.20 12.13
C ILE A 82 8.55 2.84 12.31
N TYR A 83 7.64 3.53 11.60
CA TYR A 83 6.21 3.21 11.66
C TYR A 83 5.95 1.76 11.25
N TYR A 84 6.58 1.30 10.17
CA TYR A 84 6.48 -0.10 9.71
C TYR A 84 7.02 -1.10 10.73
N ASP A 85 8.19 -0.83 11.32
CA ASP A 85 8.82 -1.75 12.28
C ASP A 85 8.03 -1.86 13.59
N ASN A 86 7.24 -0.84 13.94
CA ASN A 86 6.40 -0.81 15.14
C ASN A 86 4.92 -1.14 14.88
N TYR A 87 4.54 -1.36 13.62
CA TYR A 87 3.17 -1.66 13.23
C TYR A 87 2.76 -3.08 13.64
N THR A 88 1.58 -3.19 14.26
CA THR A 88 0.95 -4.49 14.55
C THR A 88 -0.21 -4.73 13.58
N SER A 89 -0.41 -5.97 13.13
CA SER A 89 -1.45 -6.30 12.13
C SER A 89 -2.88 -5.96 12.57
N SER A 90 -3.10 -5.73 13.88
CA SER A 90 -4.34 -5.22 14.47
C SER A 90 -4.66 -3.76 14.11
N GLU A 91 -3.68 -2.98 13.66
CA GLU A 91 -3.81 -1.53 13.42
C GLU A 91 -3.98 -1.17 11.93
N PHE A 92 -4.57 -2.05 11.11
CA PHE A 92 -4.70 -1.84 9.65
C PHE A 92 -5.34 -0.49 9.27
N SER A 93 -6.21 0.06 10.12
CA SER A 93 -6.77 1.40 9.96
C SER A 93 -5.73 2.52 10.09
N GLY A 94 -4.71 2.36 10.94
CA GLY A 94 -3.58 3.29 11.06
C GLY A 94 -2.69 3.26 9.83
N PHE A 95 -2.39 2.06 9.32
CA PHE A 95 -1.61 1.89 8.10
C PHE A 95 -2.26 2.60 6.91
N ILE A 96 -3.57 2.44 6.83
CA ILE A 96 -4.44 3.14 5.89
C ILE A 96 -4.32 4.67 5.99
N LYS A 97 -4.28 5.22 7.22
CA LYS A 97 -4.15 6.67 7.41
C LYS A 97 -2.80 7.17 6.95
N VAL A 98 -1.72 6.43 7.23
CA VAL A 98 -0.37 6.79 6.78
C VAL A 98 -0.27 6.77 5.26
N ALA A 99 -0.86 5.79 4.58
CA ALA A 99 -0.91 5.76 3.11
C ALA A 99 -1.61 7.01 2.54
N ASN A 100 -2.76 7.38 3.10
CA ASN A 100 -3.48 8.59 2.67
C ASN A 100 -2.68 9.85 2.96
N LEU A 101 -2.08 9.95 4.15
CA LEU A 101 -1.23 11.06 4.55
C LEU A 101 -0.06 11.26 3.57
N MET A 102 0.56 10.17 3.11
CA MET A 102 1.66 10.20 2.14
C MET A 102 1.19 10.64 0.74
N GLU A 103 0.04 10.17 0.28
CA GLU A 103 -0.55 10.60 -0.99
C GLU A 103 -0.97 12.08 -0.98
N GLU A 104 -1.56 12.53 0.13
CA GLU A 104 -1.94 13.94 0.33
C GLU A 104 -0.69 14.84 0.43
N PHE A 105 0.33 14.42 1.18
CA PHE A 105 1.62 15.11 1.22
C PHE A 105 2.25 15.20 -0.17
N LEU A 106 2.23 14.11 -0.95
CA LEU A 106 2.76 14.10 -2.31
C LEU A 106 2.01 15.10 -3.22
N CYS A 107 0.68 15.24 -3.08
CA CYS A 107 -0.10 16.23 -3.81
C CYS A 107 0.27 17.67 -3.45
N GLU A 108 0.53 17.94 -2.16
CA GLU A 108 0.86 19.28 -1.70
C GLU A 108 2.25 19.71 -2.20
N VAL A 109 3.25 18.82 -2.10
CA VAL A 109 4.61 19.09 -2.62
C VAL A 109 4.64 19.13 -4.15
N ALA A 110 3.73 18.44 -4.84
CA ALA A 110 3.62 18.49 -6.30
C ALA A 110 3.32 19.90 -6.83
N SER A 111 2.68 20.75 -6.02
CA SER A 111 2.34 22.13 -6.38
C SER A 111 3.53 23.10 -6.26
N ASP A 112 4.66 22.64 -5.72
CA ASP A 112 5.86 23.45 -5.49
C ASP A 112 6.73 23.52 -6.74
N ILE A 113 6.88 24.73 -7.31
CA ILE A 113 7.60 24.97 -8.57
C ILE A 113 9.11 24.80 -8.42
N ASP A 114 9.62 24.96 -7.19
CA ASP A 114 11.06 24.86 -6.89
C ASP A 114 11.48 23.42 -6.56
N LEU A 115 10.55 22.47 -6.55
CA LEU A 115 10.81 21.09 -6.20
C LEU A 115 11.53 20.36 -7.34
N LYS A 116 12.72 19.84 -7.06
CA LYS A 116 13.52 19.05 -8.01
C LYS A 116 12.83 17.72 -8.35
N VAL A 117 12.98 17.29 -9.60
CA VAL A 117 12.44 16.03 -10.13
C VAL A 117 12.90 14.83 -9.31
N ASP A 118 14.18 14.78 -8.91
CA ASP A 118 14.74 13.66 -8.16
C ASP A 118 14.14 13.52 -6.77
N THR A 119 13.91 14.64 -6.08
CA THR A 119 13.26 14.69 -4.78
C THR A 119 11.80 14.25 -4.91
N PHE A 120 11.07 14.77 -5.90
CA PHE A 120 9.68 14.38 -6.14
C PHE A 120 9.55 12.89 -6.52
N ALA A 121 10.43 12.38 -7.38
CA ALA A 121 10.47 10.96 -7.75
C ALA A 121 10.69 10.06 -6.51
N SER A 122 11.63 10.44 -5.64
CA SER A 122 11.92 9.71 -4.41
C SER A 122 10.72 9.69 -3.45
N LEU A 123 10.00 10.81 -3.34
CA LEU A 123 8.78 10.89 -2.55
C LEU A 123 7.65 10.05 -3.16
N ALA A 124 7.50 10.07 -4.49
CA ALA A 124 6.52 9.26 -5.18
C ALA A 124 6.78 7.75 -4.98
N ASP A 125 8.05 7.33 -5.07
CA ASP A 125 8.48 5.94 -4.82
C ASP A 125 8.16 5.48 -3.39
N LEU A 126 8.40 6.36 -2.40
CA LEU A 126 8.03 6.11 -1.01
C LEU A 126 6.51 5.94 -0.86
N SER A 127 5.72 6.85 -1.45
CA SER A 127 4.26 6.78 -1.40
C SER A 127 3.72 5.52 -2.09
N ALA A 128 4.25 5.13 -3.25
CA ALA A 128 3.86 3.90 -3.93
C ALA A 128 4.18 2.64 -3.12
N SER A 129 5.32 2.65 -2.42
CA SER A 129 5.76 1.61 -1.48
C SER A 129 5.00 1.63 -0.14
N VAL A 130 4.05 2.54 0.05
CA VAL A 130 3.10 2.54 1.17
C VAL A 130 1.73 2.11 0.67
N SER A 131 1.31 2.64 -0.48
CA SER A 131 0.02 2.34 -1.08
C SER A 131 -0.06 0.90 -1.58
N SER A 132 1.02 0.29 -2.07
CA SER A 132 1.07 -1.13 -2.48
C SER A 132 0.74 -2.10 -1.35
N GLU A 133 1.26 -1.83 -0.18
CA GLU A 133 1.14 -2.61 1.04
C GLU A 133 -0.28 -2.47 1.60
N ALA A 134 -0.87 -1.28 1.43
CA ALA A 134 -2.25 -0.99 1.80
C ALA A 134 -3.27 -1.58 0.82
N LYS A 135 -2.81 -2.11 -0.34
CA LYS A 135 -3.67 -2.53 -1.47
C LYS A 135 -4.69 -1.47 -1.88
N ARG A 136 -4.28 -0.20 -1.79
CA ARG A 136 -5.05 0.99 -2.16
C ARG A 136 -5.18 1.15 -3.67
N SER A 137 -6.04 2.05 -4.13
CA SER A 137 -5.91 2.55 -5.49
C SER A 137 -4.66 3.43 -5.60
N SER A 138 -4.06 3.51 -6.78
CA SER A 138 -2.90 4.37 -7.05
C SER A 138 -3.31 5.80 -7.47
N ASP A 139 -4.58 6.16 -7.24
CA ASP A 139 -5.19 7.39 -7.79
C ASP A 139 -4.59 8.66 -7.18
N GLY A 140 -4.27 8.64 -5.89
CA GLY A 140 -3.63 9.79 -5.22
C GLY A 140 -2.23 10.07 -5.76
N ILE A 141 -1.48 9.01 -6.07
CA ILE A 141 -0.14 9.11 -6.68
C ILE A 141 -0.25 9.66 -8.10
N TYR A 142 -1.18 9.12 -8.91
CA TYR A 142 -1.46 9.66 -10.25
C TYR A 142 -1.81 11.16 -10.20
N ARG A 143 -2.71 11.54 -9.30
CA ARG A 143 -3.11 12.94 -9.12
C ARG A 143 -1.92 13.83 -8.78
N ALA A 144 -1.04 13.40 -7.88
CA ALA A 144 0.14 14.16 -7.54
C ALA A 144 1.12 14.30 -8.73
N ILE A 145 1.33 13.23 -9.50
CA ILE A 145 2.15 13.28 -10.72
C ILE A 145 1.54 14.26 -11.72
N ASP A 146 0.24 14.19 -11.95
CA ASP A 146 -0.46 15.09 -12.88
C ASP A 146 -0.32 16.56 -12.46
N ILE A 147 -0.50 16.89 -11.18
CA ILE A 147 -0.27 18.24 -10.63
C ILE A 147 1.19 18.66 -10.81
N TYR A 148 2.15 17.78 -10.54
CA TYR A 148 3.58 18.11 -10.67
C TYR A 148 3.93 18.38 -12.13
N LEU A 149 3.49 17.49 -13.03
CA LEU A 149 3.59 17.71 -14.46
C LEU A 149 2.94 19.04 -14.82
N GLU A 150 1.78 19.37 -14.25
CA GLU A 150 1.04 20.64 -14.42
C GLU A 150 1.92 21.86 -14.22
N LYS A 151 2.57 21.93 -13.07
CA LYS A 151 3.40 23.06 -12.65
C LYS A 151 4.78 23.08 -13.34
N HIS A 152 5.25 21.94 -13.82
CA HIS A 152 6.58 21.78 -14.43
C HIS A 152 6.48 21.49 -15.93
N ILE A 153 5.93 22.45 -16.70
CA ILE A 153 5.78 22.35 -18.17
C ILE A 153 7.11 22.15 -18.93
N TYR A 154 8.24 22.46 -18.30
CA TYR A 154 9.58 22.44 -18.89
C TYR A 154 10.30 21.08 -18.79
N LEU A 155 9.66 20.06 -18.20
CA LEU A 155 10.25 18.73 -18.04
C LEU A 155 10.50 18.02 -19.37
N THR A 156 11.65 17.36 -19.46
CA THR A 156 12.01 16.50 -20.58
C THR A 156 11.17 15.22 -20.60
N GLU A 157 11.10 14.55 -21.76
CA GLU A 157 10.40 13.26 -21.87
C GLU A 157 10.96 12.20 -20.90
N LYS A 158 12.28 12.16 -20.71
CA LYS A 158 12.94 11.22 -19.79
C LYS A 158 12.57 11.46 -18.33
N GLU A 159 12.47 12.73 -17.92
CA GLU A 159 12.03 13.08 -16.57
C GLU A 159 10.57 12.69 -16.35
N ARG A 160 9.72 12.93 -17.35
CA ARG A 160 8.31 12.52 -17.30
C ARG A 160 8.17 11.00 -17.23
N GLU A 161 8.97 10.25 -17.97
CA GLU A 161 9.04 8.78 -17.87
C GLU A 161 9.44 8.34 -16.45
N LYS A 162 10.53 8.90 -15.91
CA LYS A 162 10.99 8.60 -14.55
C LYS A 162 9.91 8.83 -13.49
N LEU A 163 9.16 9.93 -13.60
CA LEU A 163 8.08 10.24 -12.67
C LEU A 163 6.86 9.33 -12.82
N CYS A 164 6.67 8.74 -13.99
CA CYS A 164 5.55 7.86 -14.28
C CYS A 164 5.85 6.37 -14.01
N ASP A 165 7.13 5.99 -13.91
CA ASP A 165 7.55 4.59 -13.68
C ASP A 165 7.02 4.01 -12.35
N VAL A 166 6.76 4.87 -11.38
CA VAL A 166 6.21 4.54 -10.06
C VAL A 166 4.71 4.23 -10.09
N LEU A 167 4.01 4.58 -11.17
CA LEU A 167 2.56 4.44 -11.28
C LEU A 167 2.16 2.99 -11.60
N ASP A 168 1.39 2.37 -10.72
CA ASP A 168 0.75 1.08 -11.01
C ASP A 168 -0.62 1.29 -11.68
N CYS A 169 -0.63 1.30 -13.02
CA CYS A 169 -1.84 1.46 -13.82
C CYS A 169 -2.89 0.36 -13.60
N SER A 170 -2.50 -0.82 -13.09
CA SER A 170 -3.45 -1.91 -12.82
C SER A 170 -4.33 -1.67 -11.60
N ARG A 171 -3.94 -0.71 -10.75
CA ARG A 171 -4.60 -0.36 -9.49
C ARG A 171 -5.21 1.03 -9.52
N MET A 172 -5.28 1.65 -10.69
CA MET A 172 -6.00 2.90 -10.88
C MET A 172 -7.50 2.62 -11.05
N SER A 173 -8.32 3.54 -10.55
CA SER A 173 -9.75 3.55 -10.84
C SER A 173 -10.03 3.80 -12.32
N VAL A 174 -11.25 3.50 -12.75
CA VAL A 174 -11.66 3.68 -14.16
C VAL A 174 -11.68 5.17 -14.50
N GLU A 175 -12.10 6.00 -13.55
CA GLU A 175 -12.12 7.46 -13.63
C GLU A 175 -10.70 8.03 -13.79
N ALA A 176 -9.75 7.54 -12.97
CA ALA A 176 -8.36 7.96 -13.06
C ALA A 176 -7.72 7.50 -14.39
N CYS A 177 -8.00 6.28 -14.84
CA CYS A 177 -7.56 5.79 -16.15
C CYS A 177 -8.10 6.63 -17.30
N GLN A 178 -9.38 7.03 -17.23
CA GLN A 178 -10.01 7.87 -18.25
C GLN A 178 -9.39 9.27 -18.28
N HIS A 179 -9.15 9.89 -17.12
CA HIS A 179 -8.45 11.16 -17.04
C HIS A 179 -7.05 11.06 -17.62
N ALA A 180 -6.32 10.02 -17.26
CA ALA A 180 -4.95 9.79 -17.72
C ALA A 180 -4.88 9.50 -19.23
N ALA A 181 -5.85 8.79 -19.80
CA ALA A 181 -5.95 8.57 -21.24
C ALA A 181 -6.13 9.87 -22.05
N GLN A 182 -6.69 10.91 -21.45
CA GLN A 182 -6.88 12.23 -22.06
C GLN A 182 -5.70 13.19 -21.79
N ASN A 183 -4.74 12.78 -20.98
CA ASN A 183 -3.65 13.63 -20.54
C ASN A 183 -2.47 13.61 -21.53
N ASN A 184 -2.36 14.68 -22.32
CA ASN A 184 -1.30 14.84 -23.33
C ASN A 184 0.10 15.04 -22.73
N ARG A 185 0.23 15.21 -21.42
CA ARG A 185 1.53 15.44 -20.74
C ARG A 185 2.24 14.14 -20.43
N LEU A 186 1.51 13.03 -20.35
CA LEU A 186 2.05 11.72 -20.01
C LEU A 186 2.85 11.13 -21.18
N PRO A 187 3.91 10.36 -20.90
CA PRO A 187 4.65 9.63 -21.93
C PRO A 187 3.75 8.64 -22.68
N THR A 188 3.94 8.51 -24.00
CA THR A 188 3.12 7.63 -24.86
C THR A 188 3.13 6.17 -24.37
N ARG A 189 4.26 5.70 -23.86
CA ARG A 189 4.39 4.35 -23.29
C ARG A 189 3.43 4.10 -22.13
N LEU A 190 3.26 5.09 -21.25
CA LEU A 190 2.36 5.00 -20.10
C LEU A 190 0.90 5.03 -20.56
N LEU A 191 0.56 5.89 -21.52
CA LEU A 191 -0.79 5.96 -22.08
C LEU A 191 -1.26 4.61 -22.63
N VAL A 192 -0.40 3.88 -23.34
CA VAL A 192 -0.71 2.52 -23.83
C VAL A 192 -0.99 1.56 -22.67
N GLN A 193 -0.20 1.63 -21.59
CA GLN A 193 -0.40 0.79 -20.40
C GLN A 193 -1.71 1.12 -19.68
N ILE A 194 -2.03 2.40 -19.53
CA ILE A 194 -3.29 2.88 -18.93
C ILE A 194 -4.48 2.43 -19.75
N LEU A 195 -4.45 2.62 -21.07
CA LEU A 195 -5.53 2.19 -21.97
C LEU A 195 -5.75 0.68 -21.86
N PHE A 196 -4.68 -0.11 -21.88
CA PHE A 196 -4.77 -1.55 -21.72
C PHE A 196 -5.36 -1.95 -20.35
N ALA A 197 -4.88 -1.34 -19.26
CA ALA A 197 -5.40 -1.60 -17.92
C ALA A 197 -6.88 -1.21 -17.77
N GLY A 198 -7.28 -0.05 -18.29
CA GLY A 198 -8.67 0.41 -18.31
C GLY A 198 -9.59 -0.48 -19.14
N HIS A 199 -9.13 -1.00 -20.28
CA HIS A 199 -9.89 -1.98 -21.06
C HIS A 199 -10.08 -3.31 -20.32
N MET A 200 -9.08 -3.75 -19.55
CA MET A 200 -9.18 -4.98 -18.76
C MET A 200 -10.13 -4.83 -17.57
N SER A 201 -10.07 -3.69 -16.86
CA SER A 201 -10.97 -3.43 -15.73
C SER A 201 -12.44 -3.31 -16.17
N LEU A 202 -12.72 -2.69 -17.33
CA LEU A 202 -14.07 -2.64 -17.91
C LEU A 202 -14.61 -4.04 -18.23
N LYS A 203 -13.79 -4.91 -18.84
CA LYS A 203 -14.17 -6.31 -19.11
C LYS A 203 -14.49 -7.08 -17.83
N ASP A 204 -13.74 -6.85 -16.77
CA ASP A 204 -13.98 -7.50 -15.48
C ASP A 204 -15.24 -6.98 -14.78
N THR A 205 -15.54 -5.68 -14.89
CA THR A 205 -16.81 -5.11 -14.38
C THR A 205 -18.00 -5.62 -15.17
N MET A 206 -17.93 -5.68 -16.50
CA MET A 206 -18.97 -6.28 -17.34
C MET A 206 -19.20 -7.76 -17.01
N ARG A 207 -18.12 -8.52 -16.77
CA ARG A 207 -18.24 -9.92 -16.31
C ARG A 207 -18.93 -10.01 -14.95
N LYS A 208 -18.62 -9.13 -14.00
CA LYS A 208 -19.27 -9.09 -12.68
C LYS A 208 -20.75 -8.70 -12.78
N GLU A 209 -21.10 -7.75 -13.64
CA GLU A 209 -22.48 -7.34 -13.89
C GLU A 209 -23.29 -8.45 -14.57
N MET A 210 -22.71 -9.20 -15.51
CA MET A 210 -23.35 -10.37 -16.12
C MET A 210 -23.67 -11.45 -15.07
N ILE A 211 -22.76 -11.68 -14.11
CA ILE A 211 -22.98 -12.62 -13.00
C ILE A 211 -24.06 -12.10 -12.04
N HIS A 212 -24.11 -10.79 -11.79
CA HIS A 212 -25.13 -10.17 -10.94
C HIS A 212 -26.53 -10.17 -11.59
N SER A 213 -26.61 -9.92 -12.90
CA SER A 213 -27.85 -9.97 -13.68
C SER A 213 -28.42 -11.39 -13.79
N CYS A 214 -27.56 -12.41 -13.90
CA CYS A 214 -28.01 -13.81 -13.86
C CYS A 214 -28.43 -14.28 -12.45
N GLY A 215 -27.83 -13.72 -11.39
CA GLY A 215 -28.17 -14.05 -10.00
C GLY A 215 -29.52 -13.49 -9.53
N ALA A 216 -29.95 -12.35 -10.07
CA ALA A 216 -31.23 -11.72 -9.72
C ALA A 216 -32.46 -12.44 -10.32
N LEU A 217 -32.29 -13.19 -11.42
CA LEU A 217 -33.38 -13.92 -12.10
C LEU A 217 -33.82 -15.20 -11.36
N MET A 218 -33.12 -15.61 -10.29
CA MET A 218 -33.43 -16.82 -9.52
C MET A 218 -34.23 -16.56 -8.23
N ALA A 219 -34.52 -15.29 -7.87
CA ALA A 219 -35.11 -14.95 -6.57
C ALA A 219 -36.62 -14.60 -6.59
N GLU A 220 -37.27 -14.47 -7.75
CA GLU A 220 -38.69 -14.12 -7.85
C GLU A 220 -39.52 -15.21 -8.54
N LYS A 221 -39.66 -16.41 -7.95
CA LYS A 221 -40.84 -17.28 -8.15
C LYS A 221 -41.02 -18.26 -6.98
N LYS A 222 -41.64 -17.79 -5.89
CA LYS A 222 -42.42 -18.63 -4.97
C LYS A 222 -43.55 -17.80 -4.38
N ASP A 223 -44.74 -17.90 -4.97
CA ASP A 223 -45.96 -18.16 -4.19
C ASP A 223 -47.09 -18.73 -5.07
N GLU A 224 -47.93 -19.56 -4.45
CA GLU A 224 -48.79 -20.60 -5.02
C GLU A 224 -50.18 -20.14 -5.50
N GLY A 225 -50.85 -20.99 -6.29
CA GLY A 225 -52.31 -20.99 -6.46
C GLY A 225 -52.82 -21.50 -7.82
N GLY A 226 -53.39 -22.71 -7.87
CA GLY A 226 -53.74 -23.44 -9.10
C GLY A 226 -55.08 -23.10 -9.76
N VAL A 227 -55.31 -23.69 -10.94
CA VAL A 227 -56.52 -24.38 -11.46
C VAL A 227 -56.27 -24.81 -12.92
N GLU A 228 -56.86 -25.94 -13.29
CA GLU A 228 -56.72 -26.81 -14.46
C GLU A 228 -56.98 -26.25 -15.89
N LEU A 229 -56.29 -26.93 -16.85
CA LEU A 229 -56.70 -27.37 -18.20
C LEU A 229 -56.86 -26.35 -19.36
N SER A 230 -55.96 -26.43 -20.35
CA SER A 230 -56.31 -27.01 -21.67
C SER A 230 -55.08 -27.26 -22.57
N ALA A 231 -55.23 -28.26 -23.42
CA ALA A 231 -54.24 -29.03 -24.16
C ALA A 231 -53.47 -28.31 -25.28
N SER A 232 -52.21 -28.71 -25.48
CA SER A 232 -51.70 -29.24 -26.76
C SER A 232 -50.33 -29.88 -26.51
N GLU A 233 -50.32 -31.21 -26.43
CA GLU A 233 -49.11 -32.02 -26.51
C GLU A 233 -48.77 -32.17 -28.01
N ASP A 234 -47.55 -31.76 -28.42
CA ASP A 234 -46.76 -32.54 -29.39
C ASP A 234 -45.34 -32.00 -29.71
N ASP A 235 -44.82 -30.92 -29.08
CA ASP A 235 -43.42 -30.45 -29.34
C ASP A 235 -42.51 -30.39 -28.08
N ASP A 236 -42.97 -30.85 -26.91
CA ASP A 236 -42.26 -30.63 -25.64
C ASP A 236 -41.23 -31.70 -25.24
N HIS A 237 -41.17 -32.84 -25.94
CA HIS A 237 -40.24 -33.92 -25.59
C HIS A 237 -38.79 -33.65 -26.04
N GLU A 238 -38.60 -32.94 -27.14
CA GLU A 238 -37.25 -32.59 -27.65
C GLU A 238 -36.64 -31.45 -26.84
N VAL A 239 -37.42 -30.41 -26.53
CA VAL A 239 -36.99 -29.27 -25.72
C VAL A 239 -36.68 -29.70 -24.29
N LYS A 240 -37.45 -30.63 -23.71
CA LYS A 240 -37.18 -31.17 -22.36
C LYS A 240 -35.92 -32.02 -22.33
N ALA A 241 -35.65 -32.82 -23.36
CA ALA A 241 -34.41 -33.58 -23.48
C ALA A 241 -33.18 -32.68 -23.72
N GLU A 242 -33.34 -31.60 -24.50
CA GLU A 242 -32.33 -30.56 -24.68
C GLU A 242 -32.05 -29.82 -23.36
N ILE A 243 -33.09 -29.46 -22.60
CA ILE A 243 -32.96 -28.81 -21.28
C ILE A 243 -32.25 -29.74 -20.28
N GLU A 244 -32.57 -31.03 -20.27
CA GLU A 244 -31.92 -32.01 -19.39
C GLU A 244 -30.44 -32.22 -19.79
N LYS A 245 -30.15 -32.24 -21.10
CA LYS A 245 -28.79 -32.29 -21.64
C LYS A 245 -27.99 -31.02 -21.33
N ILE A 246 -28.62 -29.85 -21.37
CA ILE A 246 -28.02 -28.57 -20.96
C ILE A 246 -27.80 -28.55 -19.44
N GLY A 247 -28.75 -29.02 -18.65
CA GLY A 247 -28.64 -29.12 -17.20
C GLY A 247 -27.47 -30.00 -16.75
N ASN A 248 -27.29 -31.16 -17.41
CA ASN A 248 -26.15 -32.04 -17.13
C ASN A 248 -24.80 -31.41 -17.48
N LYS A 249 -24.72 -30.66 -18.59
CA LYS A 249 -23.50 -29.90 -18.94
C LYS A 249 -23.22 -28.76 -17.97
N VAL A 250 -24.26 -28.08 -17.47
CA VAL A 250 -24.11 -27.00 -16.48
C VAL A 250 -23.61 -27.56 -15.15
N LEU A 251 -24.14 -28.70 -14.69
CA LEU A 251 -23.66 -29.39 -13.48
C LEU A 251 -22.19 -29.82 -13.62
N GLU A 252 -21.78 -30.29 -14.80
CA GLU A 252 -20.39 -30.66 -15.07
C GLU A 252 -19.47 -29.43 -15.06
N LEU A 253 -19.89 -28.32 -15.68
CA LEU A 253 -19.17 -27.05 -15.65
C LEU A 253 -19.10 -26.42 -14.25
N GLU A 254 -20.14 -26.55 -13.44
CA GLU A 254 -20.14 -26.11 -12.03
C GLU A 254 -19.13 -26.91 -11.20
N LYS A 255 -19.01 -28.21 -11.46
CA LYS A 255 -18.03 -29.08 -10.81
C LYS A 255 -16.61 -28.70 -11.21
N GLU A 256 -16.37 -28.37 -12.48
CA GLU A 256 -15.10 -27.84 -12.96
C GLU A 256 -14.78 -26.46 -12.37
N CYS A 257 -15.75 -25.54 -12.31
CA CYS A 257 -15.59 -24.23 -11.70
C CYS A 257 -15.28 -24.31 -10.20
N ASN A 258 -15.91 -25.24 -9.48
CA ASN A 258 -15.61 -25.50 -8.07
C ASN A 258 -14.20 -26.07 -7.89
N ASN A 259 -13.74 -26.92 -8.81
CA ASN A 259 -12.36 -27.41 -8.82
C ASN A 259 -11.36 -26.28 -9.07
N VAL A 260 -11.63 -25.40 -10.04
CA VAL A 260 -10.82 -24.20 -10.32
C VAL A 260 -10.81 -23.25 -9.11
N ARG A 261 -11.96 -23.06 -8.44
CA ARG A 261 -12.06 -22.24 -7.22
C ARG A 261 -11.24 -22.82 -6.06
N MET A 262 -11.25 -24.14 -5.87
CA MET A 262 -10.38 -24.80 -4.87
C MET A 262 -8.89 -24.69 -5.23
N GLN A 263 -8.52 -24.75 -6.51
CA GLN A 263 -7.16 -24.50 -6.97
C GLN A 263 -6.72 -23.05 -6.72
N ILE A 264 -7.61 -22.07 -6.92
CA ILE A 264 -7.38 -20.66 -6.59
C ILE A 264 -7.20 -20.47 -5.08
N GLN A 265 -8.03 -21.11 -4.25
CA GLN A 265 -7.91 -21.02 -2.79
C GLN A 265 -6.59 -21.63 -2.27
N LYS A 266 -6.20 -22.79 -2.80
CA LYS A 266 -4.87 -23.39 -2.52
C LYS A 266 -3.72 -22.54 -3.05
N GLY A 267 -3.93 -21.84 -4.17
CA GLY A 267 -3.02 -20.82 -4.70
C GLY A 267 -2.91 -19.59 -3.79
N ARG A 268 -3.99 -19.23 -3.09
CA ARG A 268 -4.05 -18.11 -2.14
C ARG A 268 -3.24 -18.40 -0.88
N GLU A 269 -3.32 -19.61 -0.34
CA GLU A 269 -2.50 -20.08 0.79
C GLU A 269 -1.00 -20.18 0.43
N ARG A 270 -0.68 -20.60 -0.81
CA ARG A 270 0.70 -20.51 -1.34
C ARG A 270 1.16 -19.06 -1.55
N ASN A 271 0.25 -18.17 -1.95
CA ASN A 271 0.54 -16.75 -2.08
C ASN A 271 0.74 -16.06 -0.73
N GLU A 272 0.14 -16.54 0.36
CA GLU A 272 0.47 -16.05 1.72
C GLU A 272 1.89 -16.47 2.16
N LYS A 273 2.30 -17.69 1.83
CA LYS A 273 3.69 -18.14 2.04
C LYS A 273 4.69 -17.39 1.15
N LYS A 274 4.30 -17.03 -0.08
CA LYS A 274 5.09 -16.15 -0.97
C LYS A 274 5.09 -14.68 -0.53
N LYS A 275 4.00 -14.18 0.09
CA LYS A 275 3.99 -12.85 0.70
C LYS A 275 5.10 -12.77 1.74
N MET A 276 5.23 -13.76 2.63
CA MET A 276 6.36 -13.87 3.59
C MET A 276 7.75 -13.77 2.93
N SER A 277 7.93 -14.25 1.68
CA SER A 277 9.21 -14.12 0.96
C SER A 277 9.39 -12.76 0.29
N VAL A 278 8.31 -12.12 -0.20
CA VAL A 278 8.34 -10.74 -0.70
C VAL A 278 8.63 -9.75 0.44
N TRP A 279 8.12 -10.01 1.66
CA TRP A 279 8.49 -9.28 2.88
C TRP A 279 10.00 -9.39 3.20
N LYS A 280 10.64 -10.51 2.85
CA LYS A 280 12.10 -10.72 3.00
C LYS A 280 12.91 -9.97 1.93
N GLU A 281 12.35 -9.78 0.73
CA GLU A 281 12.88 -8.93 -0.34
C GLU A 281 12.79 -7.45 0.05
N MET A 282 11.69 -7.02 0.68
CA MET A 282 11.47 -5.66 1.14
C MET A 282 12.41 -5.30 2.31
N LYS A 283 12.63 -6.21 3.27
CA LYS A 283 13.69 -6.05 4.30
C LYS A 283 15.09 -5.86 3.70
N ARG A 284 15.39 -6.44 2.53
CA ARG A 284 16.65 -6.21 1.81
C ARG A 284 16.71 -4.84 1.13
N LYS A 285 15.62 -4.37 0.53
CA LYS A 285 15.56 -3.05 -0.11
C LYS A 285 15.60 -1.87 0.87
N PHE A 286 15.09 -2.06 2.10
CA PHE A 286 15.11 -1.04 3.17
C PHE A 286 16.31 -1.16 4.14
N GLY A 287 17.29 -2.03 3.85
CA GLY A 287 18.48 -2.20 4.68
C GLY A 287 18.20 -2.67 6.11
N CYS A 288 17.18 -3.50 6.32
CA CYS A 288 16.69 -3.93 7.64
C CYS A 288 17.26 -5.30 8.09
N MET A 289 18.45 -5.68 7.62
CA MET A 289 19.14 -6.87 8.12
C MET A 289 20.19 -6.47 9.18
N THR A 290 19.79 -6.40 10.44
CA THR A 290 20.73 -6.65 11.54
C THR A 290 20.78 -8.15 11.75
N THR A 291 21.92 -8.77 11.44
CA THR A 291 22.26 -10.11 11.92
C THR A 291 22.33 -10.08 13.44
N MET A 292 21.22 -10.36 14.12
CA MET A 292 21.27 -10.78 15.51
C MET A 292 21.82 -12.21 15.52
N HIS A 293 23.06 -12.35 15.98
CA HIS A 293 23.59 -13.63 16.41
C HIS A 293 22.85 -14.03 17.69
N ASP A 294 22.43 -15.29 17.72
CA ASP A 294 21.66 -15.90 18.78
C ASP A 294 22.33 -15.74 20.16
N CYS A 295 21.65 -15.07 21.09
CA CYS A 295 21.90 -15.23 22.52
C CYS A 295 20.68 -15.89 23.14
N SER A 296 20.68 -17.21 23.18
CA SER A 296 19.81 -18.00 24.06
C SER A 296 20.45 -19.36 24.32
N ASN A 297 21.15 -19.49 25.45
CA ASN A 297 20.89 -20.65 26.31
C ASN A 297 21.40 -20.43 27.73
N SER A 298 20.46 -20.11 28.62
CA SER A 298 20.57 -20.40 30.04
C SER A 298 20.22 -21.87 30.26
N HIS A 299 21.17 -22.68 30.74
CA HIS A 299 20.84 -23.87 31.53
C HIS A 299 21.81 -24.06 32.69
N VAL A 300 21.19 -24.12 33.86
CA VAL A 300 21.73 -24.34 35.20
C VAL A 300 22.16 -25.80 35.33
N GLN A 301 23.33 -26.09 35.92
CA GLN A 301 23.47 -26.93 37.14
C GLN A 301 24.90 -27.38 37.46
N LYS A 302 25.20 -27.29 38.77
CA LYS A 302 25.99 -28.22 39.61
C LYS A 302 27.52 -28.18 39.55
N LYS A 303 28.05 -27.34 40.47
CA LYS A 303 29.07 -27.65 41.49
C LYS A 303 29.56 -29.12 41.54
N LYS A 304 30.83 -29.35 41.18
CA LYS A 304 31.72 -30.32 41.83
C LYS A 304 33.18 -29.82 41.76
N ARG A 305 33.78 -29.72 42.94
CA ARG A 305 35.22 -29.59 43.20
C ARG A 305 35.87 -30.98 43.12
N CYS A 306 37.04 -31.08 42.49
CA CYS A 306 38.20 -31.95 42.79
C CYS A 306 39.24 -31.67 41.67
N ILE A 307 40.38 -31.02 41.93
CA ILE A 307 41.67 -31.56 42.44
C ILE A 307 42.52 -32.22 41.33
N GLN A 308 43.71 -31.61 41.08
CA GLN A 308 44.99 -32.17 40.54
C GLN A 308 45.01 -32.72 39.09
N ASP A 309 46.09 -32.69 38.29
CA ASP A 309 47.53 -32.41 38.47
C ASP A 309 48.22 -32.27 37.08
N SER A 310 49.48 -31.79 37.08
CA SER A 310 50.56 -31.94 36.07
C SER A 310 50.52 -31.03 34.82
N MET A 311 51.58 -30.31 34.44
CA MET A 311 53.03 -30.36 34.73
C MET A 311 53.59 -28.96 35.02
#